data_AF-A0A8J2H6J1-F1
#
_entry.id   AF-A0A8J2H6J1-F1
#
_cell.length_a   1.000
_cell.length_b   1.000
_cell.length_c   1.000
_cell.angle_alpha   90.00
_cell.angle_beta   90.00
_cell.angle_gamma   90.00
#
_symmetry.space_group_name_H-M   'P 1'
#
loop_
_entity.id
_entity.type
_entity.pdbx_description
1 polymer ?
#
loop_
_entity_poly.entity_id
_entity_poly.type
_entity_poly.pdbx_seq_one_letter_code
_entity_poly.pdbx_strand_id
1 'polypeptide(L)'
;MIFVKLHVNNFSLKLSGKTSKFSSLSKFPVSITMDVQERSVDVALNHILRALNRVRHISSTGKLNDLSHVIREFSPLLPPLPAEDPAIDLLETIIQESSSSLSAHQSVESNPVSPKRSFWSKLFAKKSQDGASIASIGSGNDSSASSTALKAAEEQVAQLEASGPADLTSVSALSREINRKICVWSSGMSLRHEIGASRPGEPLNVQFHSQPEDIVGHWSLLGNLDPQEASSGLNDCLFNAIAAQTGLRPTELREVTVARMKTNIRSVARRIQDLARQESCDRIVLMVGGARYHGSTAKDAGRVLDKSQQGRGHPSHAHGHPRGHASNPSATGPTASAENYSHGSWKTAFLSVNDQDDVGNRALSTEPVRRAMEVLNAGGTRQVVTVNASELPGSLPQGAHFNDGQRGAIQDIKDLVLVLQHHAGHQSDPDYDVFVHTFYPRLG
;
A
#
# COMPACT_ATOMS: atom_id res chain seq x y z
N MET A 1 37.73 7.13 -18.76
CA MET A 1 37.50 7.67 -20.10
C MET A 1 36.16 7.15 -20.57
N ILE A 2 35.21 8.04 -20.86
CA ILE A 2 33.87 7.64 -21.33
C ILE A 2 33.96 7.56 -22.85
N PHE A 3 33.68 6.40 -23.43
CA PHE A 3 33.54 6.24 -24.87
C PHE A 3 32.07 6.36 -25.21
N VAL A 4 31.71 7.41 -25.94
CA VAL A 4 30.36 7.61 -26.47
C VAL A 4 30.37 7.23 -27.94
N LYS A 5 29.54 6.26 -28.33
CA LYS A 5 29.33 5.89 -29.74
C LYS A 5 27.96 6.39 -30.17
N LEU A 6 27.97 7.31 -31.14
CA LEU A 6 26.76 7.87 -31.77
C LEU A 6 26.47 7.08 -33.05
N HIS A 7 25.24 6.55 -33.17
CA HIS A 7 24.73 6.01 -34.42
C HIS A 7 23.51 6.83 -34.86
N VAL A 8 23.50 7.24 -36.12
CA VAL A 8 22.39 7.96 -36.76
C VAL A 8 21.87 7.08 -37.88
N ASN A 9 20.58 6.72 -37.82
CA ASN A 9 19.90 6.01 -38.91
C ASN A 9 18.41 6.36 -38.88
N ASN A 10 17.83 6.74 -40.03
CA ASN A 10 16.39 6.97 -40.24
C ASN A 10 15.66 7.57 -39.02
N PHE A 11 15.97 8.84 -38.69
CA PHE A 11 15.33 9.63 -37.64
C PHE A 11 15.63 9.25 -36.19
N SER A 12 16.49 8.26 -35.97
CA SER A 12 16.83 7.77 -34.65
C SER A 12 18.25 8.13 -34.25
N LEU A 13 18.40 8.82 -33.12
CA LEU A 13 19.70 9.11 -32.50
C LEU A 13 19.94 8.14 -31.35
N LYS A 14 20.99 7.32 -31.45
CA LYS A 14 21.37 6.36 -30.42
C LYS A 14 22.66 6.76 -29.72
N LEU A 15 22.57 7.02 -28.41
CA LEU A 15 23.70 7.28 -27.53
C LEU A 15 24.02 6.03 -26.71
N SER A 16 25.26 5.55 -26.80
CA SER A 16 25.73 4.40 -26.01
C SER A 16 27.06 4.70 -25.34
N GLY A 17 27.18 4.34 -24.06
CA GLY A 17 28.37 4.55 -23.23
C GLY A 17 28.93 3.26 -22.65
N LYS A 18 30.26 3.14 -22.57
CA LYS A 18 30.95 2.11 -21.77
C LYS A 18 31.85 2.76 -20.72
N THR A 19 31.76 2.30 -19.49
CA THR A 19 32.63 2.74 -18.39
C THR A 19 33.70 1.67 -18.13
N SER A 20 34.99 2.05 -18.23
CA SER A 20 36.11 1.10 -18.18
C SER A 20 36.63 0.77 -16.77
N LYS A 21 35.97 1.20 -15.69
CA LYS A 21 36.47 1.06 -14.31
C LYS A 21 35.69 0.12 -13.39
N PHE A 22 34.69 -0.60 -13.87
CA PHE A 22 34.00 -1.62 -13.09
C PHE A 22 33.81 -2.89 -13.93
N SER A 23 34.73 -3.83 -13.79
CA SER A 23 34.70 -5.13 -14.48
C SER A 23 33.49 -6.01 -14.08
N SER A 24 32.74 -5.66 -13.03
CA SER A 24 31.54 -6.39 -12.59
C SER A 24 30.20 -5.83 -13.10
N LEU A 25 30.19 -4.68 -13.80
CA LEU A 25 28.97 -4.03 -14.30
C LEU A 25 28.79 -4.14 -15.82
N SER A 26 29.51 -5.04 -16.49
CA SER A 26 29.51 -5.20 -17.95
C SER A 26 28.20 -5.70 -18.58
N LYS A 27 27.09 -5.80 -17.83
CA LYS A 27 25.86 -6.46 -18.32
C LYS A 27 24.76 -5.55 -18.84
N PHE A 28 24.84 -4.23 -18.73
CA PHE A 28 23.77 -3.34 -19.22
C PHE A 28 24.31 -2.09 -19.94
N PRO A 29 24.40 -2.09 -21.28
CA PRO A 29 24.58 -0.84 -22.01
C PRO A 29 23.30 0.00 -21.88
N VAL A 30 23.42 1.20 -21.30
CA VAL A 30 22.35 2.20 -21.39
C VAL A 30 22.32 2.71 -22.83
N SER A 31 21.17 2.56 -23.47
CA SER A 31 20.91 3.06 -24.81
C SER A 31 19.72 4.01 -24.73
N ILE A 32 19.95 5.28 -25.06
CA ILE A 32 18.87 6.25 -25.23
C ILE A 32 18.65 6.40 -26.73
N THR A 33 17.42 6.18 -27.15
CA THR A 33 16.96 6.32 -28.53
C THR A 33 16.00 7.51 -28.56
N MET A 34 16.31 8.53 -29.35
CA MET A 34 15.43 9.69 -29.54
C MET A 34 14.97 9.72 -30.99
N ASP A 35 13.66 9.87 -31.21
CA ASP A 35 13.08 10.13 -32.53
C ASP A 35 13.09 11.64 -32.80
N VAL A 36 13.70 12.03 -33.92
CA VAL A 36 14.00 13.42 -34.24
C VAL A 36 13.47 13.71 -35.64
N GLN A 37 12.57 14.69 -35.79
CA GLN A 37 12.06 15.06 -37.11
C GLN A 37 13.18 15.63 -37.98
N GLU A 38 13.13 15.41 -39.30
CA GLU A 38 14.21 15.65 -40.28
C GLU A 38 14.90 17.03 -40.16
N ARG A 39 14.13 18.08 -39.86
CA ARG A 39 14.65 19.46 -39.71
C ARG A 39 15.30 19.78 -38.37
N SER A 40 15.23 18.85 -37.41
CA SER A 40 15.71 19.02 -36.03
C SER A 40 16.96 18.20 -35.70
N VAL A 41 17.39 17.31 -36.61
CA VAL A 41 18.56 16.45 -36.40
C VAL A 41 19.86 17.26 -36.29
N ASP A 42 20.10 18.19 -37.21
CA ASP A 42 21.32 19.03 -37.19
C ASP A 42 21.34 20.00 -36.01
N VAL A 43 20.16 20.45 -35.56
CA VAL A 43 20.01 21.33 -34.39
C VAL A 43 20.27 20.52 -33.11
N ALA A 44 19.71 19.31 -33.00
CA ALA A 44 19.95 18.41 -31.88
C ALA A 44 21.42 17.97 -31.81
N LEU A 45 22.04 17.62 -32.94
CA LEU A 45 23.46 17.26 -33.03
C LEU A 45 24.37 18.41 -32.61
N ASN A 46 24.13 19.62 -33.11
CA ASN A 46 24.91 20.79 -32.72
C ASN A 46 24.75 21.14 -31.23
N HIS A 47 23.57 20.94 -30.65
CA HIS A 47 23.35 21.15 -29.22
C HIS A 47 24.04 20.09 -28.35
N ILE A 48 23.96 18.82 -28.73
CA ILE A 48 24.64 17.72 -28.03
C ILE A 48 26.16 17.91 -28.08
N LEU A 49 26.72 18.27 -29.24
CA LEU A 49 28.15 18.54 -29.41
C LEU A 49 28.61 19.76 -28.59
N ARG A 50 27.79 20.82 -28.48
CA ARG A 50 28.08 21.98 -27.62
C ARG A 50 28.04 21.62 -26.13
N ALA A 51 27.09 20.78 -25.71
CA ALA A 51 26.99 20.31 -24.32
C ALA A 51 28.21 19.45 -23.94
N LEU A 52 28.61 18.53 -24.82
CA LEU A 52 29.78 17.67 -24.61
C LEU A 52 31.11 18.46 -24.58
N ASN A 53 31.25 19.50 -25.40
CA ASN A 53 32.43 20.37 -25.42
C ASN A 53 32.53 21.33 -24.21
N ARG A 54 31.47 21.48 -23.42
CA ARG A 54 31.46 22.35 -22.21
C ARG A 54 31.77 21.61 -20.92
N VAL A 55 31.90 20.28 -20.95
CA VAL A 55 32.28 19.48 -19.77
C VAL A 55 33.78 19.66 -19.48
N ARG A 56 34.13 20.75 -18.78
CA ARG A 56 35.49 20.92 -18.24
C ARG A 56 35.65 20.06 -16.99
N HIS A 57 36.68 19.21 -17.01
CA HIS A 57 37.36 18.56 -15.87
C HIS A 57 36.51 18.21 -14.63
N ILE A 58 36.16 16.93 -14.50
CA ILE A 58 35.63 16.34 -13.27
C ILE A 58 36.80 16.04 -12.32
N SER A 59 36.84 16.72 -11.18
CA SER A 59 37.85 16.62 -10.12
C SER A 59 37.76 15.32 -9.32
N SER A 60 38.91 14.81 -8.87
CA SER A 60 39.13 13.55 -8.17
C SER A 60 38.76 13.55 -6.67
N THR A 61 37.73 14.29 -6.24
CA THR A 61 37.43 14.48 -4.78
C THR A 61 36.09 13.95 -4.30
N GLY A 62 35.36 13.16 -5.09
CA GLY A 62 34.47 12.13 -4.53
C GLY A 62 33.17 12.57 -3.83
N LYS A 63 32.45 13.58 -4.32
CA LYS A 63 31.02 13.76 -3.98
C LYS A 63 30.18 14.19 -5.19
N LEU A 64 29.12 13.39 -5.44
CA LEU A 64 27.96 13.56 -6.34
C LEU A 64 28.20 13.65 -7.87
N ASN A 65 28.09 12.48 -8.52
CA ASN A 65 27.70 12.36 -9.93
C ASN A 65 26.19 12.05 -9.97
N ASP A 66 25.35 13.07 -9.84
CA ASP A 66 23.90 12.91 -9.89
C ASP A 66 23.37 13.23 -11.29
N LEU A 67 22.61 12.30 -11.87
CA LEU A 67 21.86 12.48 -13.11
C LEU A 67 20.96 13.73 -13.05
N SER A 68 20.52 14.10 -11.84
CA SER A 68 19.79 15.34 -11.57
C SER A 68 20.56 16.61 -11.98
N HIS A 69 21.89 16.61 -11.88
CA HIS A 69 22.72 17.73 -12.33
C HIS A 69 22.73 17.84 -13.86
N VAL A 70 22.76 16.70 -14.55
CA VAL A 70 22.68 16.64 -16.01
C VAL A 70 21.30 17.12 -16.46
N ILE A 71 20.22 16.61 -15.87
CA ILE A 71 18.85 16.99 -16.22
C ILE A 71 18.59 18.49 -15.97
N ARG A 72 19.12 19.05 -14.88
CA ARG A 72 19.00 20.50 -14.56
C ARG A 72 19.70 21.39 -15.59
N GLU A 73 20.83 20.96 -16.13
CA GLU A 73 21.55 21.68 -17.20
C GLU A 73 20.81 21.61 -18.55
N PHE A 74 20.05 20.55 -18.81
CA PHE A 74 19.28 20.38 -20.06
C PHE A 74 17.87 21.00 -20.01
N SER A 75 17.30 21.21 -18.82
CA SER A 75 15.93 21.73 -18.63
C SER A 75 15.65 23.09 -19.31
N PRO A 76 16.57 24.08 -19.33
CA PRO A 76 16.33 25.37 -20.00
C PRO A 76 16.40 25.32 -21.53
N LEU A 77 16.82 24.18 -22.10
CA LEU A 77 17.07 24.03 -23.54
C LEU A 77 15.91 23.35 -24.28
N LEU A 78 14.83 23.00 -23.57
CA LEU A 78 13.61 22.45 -24.15
C LEU A 78 12.61 23.58 -24.45
N PRO A 79 11.96 23.60 -25.63
CA PRO A 79 10.91 24.58 -25.91
C PRO A 79 9.73 24.38 -24.94
N PRO A 80 9.01 25.45 -24.56
CA PRO A 80 7.83 25.34 -23.72
C PRO A 80 6.77 24.49 -24.43
N LEU A 81 6.43 23.35 -23.84
CA LEU A 81 5.32 22.52 -24.30
C LEU A 81 4.01 23.06 -23.69
N PRO A 82 2.90 23.07 -24.43
CA PRO A 82 1.60 23.44 -23.87
C PRO A 82 1.21 22.48 -22.75
N ALA A 83 0.49 22.98 -21.74
CA ALA A 83 0.11 22.24 -20.52
C ALA A 83 -0.77 20.99 -20.77
N GLU A 84 -1.16 20.72 -22.01
CA GLU A 84 -1.97 19.57 -22.43
C GLU A 84 -1.17 18.52 -23.22
N ASP A 85 0.17 18.63 -23.26
CA ASP A 85 1.01 17.69 -24.01
C ASP A 85 1.17 16.35 -23.27
N PRO A 86 0.77 15.20 -23.86
CA PRO A 86 0.98 13.87 -23.28
C PRO A 86 2.46 13.50 -23.02
N ALA A 87 3.42 14.26 -23.59
CA ALA A 87 4.82 14.14 -23.24
C ALA A 87 5.14 14.57 -21.79
N ILE A 88 4.31 15.43 -21.18
CA ILE A 88 4.46 15.85 -19.78
C ILE A 88 4.12 14.68 -18.84
N ASP A 89 3.03 13.95 -19.12
CA ASP A 89 2.65 12.75 -18.35
C ASP A 89 3.75 11.66 -18.41
N LEU A 90 4.39 11.52 -19.57
CA LEU A 90 5.49 10.57 -19.77
C LEU A 90 6.74 11.00 -18.98
N LEU A 91 7.07 12.29 -18.97
CA LEU A 91 8.21 12.84 -18.24
C LEU A 91 8.02 12.74 -16.71
N GLU A 92 6.81 13.02 -16.20
CA GLU A 92 6.47 12.83 -14.78
C GLU A 92 6.59 11.35 -14.36
N THR A 93 6.12 10.43 -15.21
CA THR A 93 6.24 8.98 -14.98
C THR A 93 7.71 8.53 -14.91
N ILE A 94 8.54 9.01 -15.83
CA ILE A 94 9.98 8.67 -15.88
C ILE A 94 10.72 9.22 -14.65
N ILE A 95 10.42 10.44 -14.21
CA ILE A 95 11.03 11.07 -13.02
C ILE A 95 10.69 10.27 -11.75
N GLN A 96 9.44 9.81 -11.65
CA GLN A 96 8.96 9.07 -10.49
C GLN A 96 9.51 7.64 -10.42
N GLU A 97 9.63 6.95 -11.55
CA GLU A 97 10.24 5.60 -11.65
C GLU A 97 11.75 5.63 -11.35
N SER A 98 12.45 6.68 -11.80
CA SER A 98 13.89 6.84 -11.58
C SER A 98 14.26 7.02 -10.10
N SER A 99 13.40 7.71 -9.35
CA SER A 99 13.58 7.99 -7.91
C SER A 99 13.31 6.77 -7.02
N SER A 100 12.50 5.83 -7.51
CA SER A 100 12.03 4.66 -6.76
C SER A 100 12.99 3.47 -6.82
N SER A 101 13.79 3.39 -7.88
CA SER A 101 14.69 2.25 -8.17
C SER A 101 15.94 2.14 -7.28
N LEU A 102 16.25 3.15 -6.46
CA LEU A 102 17.47 3.20 -5.64
C LEU A 102 17.37 2.54 -4.26
N SER A 103 16.20 2.04 -3.82
CA SER A 103 16.00 1.61 -2.42
C SER A 103 15.80 0.11 -2.16
N ALA A 104 15.81 -0.78 -3.15
CA ALA A 104 15.50 -2.20 -2.89
C ALA A 104 16.31 -3.19 -3.74
N HIS A 105 17.39 -3.73 -3.18
CA HIS A 105 17.94 -5.02 -3.61
C HIS A 105 18.48 -5.84 -2.44
N GLN A 106 17.69 -6.82 -2.01
CA GLN A 106 18.13 -8.16 -1.58
C GLN A 106 16.92 -9.10 -1.72
N SER A 107 17.06 -10.16 -2.53
CA SER A 107 16.02 -11.12 -2.90
C SER A 107 16.39 -12.53 -2.46
N VAL A 108 15.40 -13.32 -2.03
CA VAL A 108 15.44 -14.79 -1.99
C VAL A 108 14.18 -15.33 -2.66
N GLU A 109 14.35 -16.34 -3.50
CA GLU A 109 13.33 -17.03 -4.31
C GLU A 109 12.38 -17.89 -3.48
N SER A 110 11.09 -17.89 -3.82
CA SER A 110 10.19 -19.02 -3.49
C SER A 110 9.00 -19.11 -4.46
N ASN A 111 8.60 -20.35 -4.75
CA ASN A 111 7.62 -20.80 -5.74
C ASN A 111 6.18 -20.25 -5.54
N PRO A 112 5.36 -20.17 -6.61
CA PRO A 112 4.03 -19.57 -6.54
C PRO A 112 2.96 -20.57 -6.09
N VAL A 113 2.18 -20.19 -5.08
CA VAL A 113 0.84 -20.73 -4.79
C VAL A 113 -0.15 -19.58 -4.99
N SER A 114 -1.24 -19.84 -5.72
CA SER A 114 -2.15 -18.81 -6.21
C SER A 114 -2.96 -18.13 -5.08
N PRO A 115 -2.94 -16.77 -4.98
CA PRO A 115 -3.76 -16.05 -4.01
C PRO A 115 -5.17 -15.76 -4.55
N LYS A 116 -6.14 -15.65 -3.64
CA LYS A 116 -7.46 -15.07 -3.94
C LYS A 116 -7.30 -13.56 -4.22
N ARG A 117 -7.96 -13.09 -5.28
CA ARG A 117 -7.76 -11.78 -5.94
C ARG A 117 -8.56 -10.65 -5.24
N SER A 118 -8.01 -9.44 -5.15
CA SER A 118 -8.65 -8.16 -4.78
C SER A 118 -9.79 -7.75 -5.72
N PHE A 119 -10.60 -6.72 -5.38
CA PHE A 119 -11.70 -6.22 -6.23
C PHE A 119 -11.26 -5.91 -7.67
N TRP A 120 -10.18 -5.14 -7.84
CA TRP A 120 -9.63 -4.83 -9.16
C TRP A 120 -9.01 -6.05 -9.84
N SER A 121 -8.29 -6.90 -9.11
CA SER A 121 -7.72 -8.12 -9.71
C SER A 121 -8.78 -9.20 -10.02
N LYS A 122 -9.97 -9.18 -9.40
CA LYS A 122 -11.16 -9.98 -9.80
C LYS A 122 -11.76 -9.47 -11.11
N LEU A 123 -11.78 -8.16 -11.35
CA LEU A 123 -12.25 -7.55 -12.59
C LEU A 123 -11.37 -7.91 -13.81
N PHE A 124 -10.05 -7.99 -13.63
CA PHE A 124 -9.09 -8.31 -14.70
C PHE A 124 -8.73 -9.80 -14.83
N ALA A 125 -9.31 -10.65 -13.97
CA ALA A 125 -9.03 -12.09 -13.89
C ALA A 125 -9.58 -12.94 -15.05
N LYS A 126 -10.60 -12.45 -15.76
CA LYS A 126 -11.54 -13.30 -16.52
C LYS A 126 -11.26 -13.30 -18.02
N LYS A 127 -10.07 -13.76 -18.44
CA LYS A 127 -9.82 -14.31 -19.80
C LYS A 127 -8.40 -14.89 -19.93
N SER A 128 -8.20 -16.13 -19.51
CA SER A 128 -7.07 -16.93 -20.02
C SER A 128 -7.41 -18.43 -19.99
N GLN A 129 -8.50 -18.79 -20.65
CA GLN A 129 -8.74 -20.15 -21.10
C GLN A 129 -9.50 -20.04 -22.41
N ASP A 130 -8.73 -20.00 -23.49
CA ASP A 130 -8.99 -20.65 -24.78
C ASP A 130 -7.86 -20.24 -25.72
N GLY A 131 -7.02 -21.21 -26.07
CA GLY A 131 -5.90 -21.04 -26.98
C GLY A 131 -6.29 -21.35 -28.43
N ALA A 132 -5.72 -20.62 -29.38
CA ALA A 132 -4.89 -21.17 -30.46
C ALA A 132 -4.39 -20.08 -31.45
N SER A 133 -3.16 -20.33 -31.89
CA SER A 133 -2.52 -19.96 -33.16
C SER A 133 -1.76 -18.63 -33.31
N ILE A 134 -0.52 -18.82 -33.75
CA ILE A 134 0.55 -17.88 -34.11
C ILE A 134 0.24 -17.24 -35.48
N ALA A 135 0.43 -15.92 -35.62
CA ALA A 135 1.23 -15.30 -36.70
C ALA A 135 1.30 -13.77 -36.60
N SER A 136 2.48 -13.28 -37.01
CA SER A 136 2.77 -12.00 -37.65
C SER A 136 3.29 -10.83 -36.79
N ILE A 137 4.51 -10.46 -37.19
CA ILE A 137 5.30 -9.30 -36.80
C ILE A 137 4.55 -8.03 -37.25
N GLY A 138 4.30 -7.13 -36.31
CA GLY A 138 3.70 -5.82 -36.59
C GLY A 138 4.18 -4.80 -35.56
N SER A 139 4.84 -3.76 -36.06
CA SER A 139 5.17 -2.52 -35.36
C SER A 139 3.94 -1.96 -34.62
N GLY A 140 4.07 -1.67 -33.32
CA GLY A 140 2.97 -1.20 -32.48
C GLY A 140 3.34 0.09 -31.75
N ASN A 141 2.96 1.22 -32.35
CA ASN A 141 2.76 2.51 -31.69
C ASN A 141 1.70 2.39 -30.58
N ASP A 142 1.76 3.33 -29.64
CA ASP A 142 0.74 3.70 -28.64
C ASP A 142 -0.70 3.36 -29.05
N SER A 143 -1.43 2.61 -28.21
CA SER A 143 -2.90 2.66 -28.00
C SER A 143 -3.55 1.28 -27.73
N SER A 144 -3.54 0.81 -26.48
CA SER A 144 -4.76 0.20 -25.95
C SER A 144 -4.75 0.15 -24.43
N ALA A 145 -5.59 0.96 -23.79
CA ALA A 145 -6.17 0.48 -22.54
C ALA A 145 -6.86 -0.85 -22.86
N SER A 146 -6.65 -1.88 -22.04
CA SER A 146 -7.27 -3.19 -22.28
C SER A 146 -8.78 -3.00 -22.40
N SER A 147 -9.44 -3.73 -23.31
CA SER A 147 -10.90 -3.67 -23.45
C SER A 147 -11.63 -3.89 -22.11
N THR A 148 -11.04 -4.69 -21.22
CA THR A 148 -11.50 -4.88 -19.84
C THR A 148 -11.40 -3.60 -19.00
N ALA A 149 -10.34 -2.82 -19.16
CA ALA A 149 -10.13 -1.57 -18.41
C ALA A 149 -11.02 -0.44 -18.92
N LEU A 150 -11.28 -0.40 -20.24
CA LEU A 150 -12.24 0.52 -20.82
C LEU A 150 -13.65 0.23 -20.30
N LYS A 151 -14.05 -1.05 -20.30
CA LYS A 151 -15.34 -1.45 -19.74
C LYS A 151 -15.46 -1.11 -18.25
N ALA A 152 -14.41 -1.36 -17.46
CA ALA A 152 -14.37 -0.99 -16.05
C ALA A 152 -14.52 0.53 -15.85
N ALA A 153 -13.86 1.33 -16.69
CA ALA A 153 -13.98 2.78 -16.66
C ALA A 153 -15.41 3.25 -17.00
N GLU A 154 -16.04 2.65 -18.01
CA GLU A 154 -17.43 2.96 -18.39
C GLU A 154 -18.41 2.61 -17.27
N GLU A 155 -18.29 1.41 -16.69
CA GLU A 155 -19.10 0.96 -15.54
C GLU A 155 -18.92 1.90 -14.35
N GLN A 156 -17.69 2.29 -14.06
CA GLN A 156 -17.36 3.21 -12.97
C GLN A 156 -17.96 4.60 -13.17
N VAL A 157 -17.88 5.15 -14.38
CA VAL A 157 -18.47 6.45 -14.70
C VAL A 157 -20.00 6.40 -14.63
N ALA A 158 -20.61 5.31 -15.11
CA ALA A 158 -22.05 5.10 -15.01
C ALA A 158 -22.51 4.98 -13.55
N GLN A 159 -21.74 4.29 -12.70
CA GLN A 159 -22.00 4.24 -11.26
C GLN A 159 -21.91 5.62 -10.63
N LEU A 160 -20.87 6.39 -10.90
CA LEU A 160 -20.71 7.74 -10.35
C LEU A 160 -21.84 8.68 -10.81
N GLU A 161 -22.30 8.56 -12.05
CA GLU A 161 -23.47 9.29 -12.57
C GLU A 161 -24.77 8.89 -11.85
N ALA A 162 -24.94 7.61 -11.52
CA ALA A 162 -26.08 7.08 -10.78
C ALA A 162 -25.97 7.28 -9.25
N SER A 163 -25.26 8.31 -8.78
CA SER A 163 -25.02 8.57 -7.35
C SER A 163 -24.30 7.44 -6.61
N GLY A 164 -23.49 6.67 -7.33
CA GLY A 164 -22.56 5.70 -6.78
C GLY A 164 -21.35 6.35 -6.10
N PRO A 165 -20.52 5.54 -5.46
CA PRO A 165 -19.38 6.02 -4.68
C PRO A 165 -18.28 6.63 -5.53
N ALA A 166 -17.65 7.67 -4.99
CA ALA A 166 -16.45 8.26 -5.56
C ALA A 166 -15.18 7.58 -5.05
N ASP A 167 -14.16 7.52 -5.91
CA ASP A 167 -12.89 6.84 -5.67
C ASP A 167 -11.69 7.70 -6.10
N LEU A 168 -10.47 7.14 -6.10
CA LEU A 168 -9.27 7.86 -6.51
C LEU A 168 -9.27 8.31 -7.98
N THR A 169 -9.96 7.59 -8.89
CA THR A 169 -10.09 8.08 -10.27
C THR A 169 -11.00 9.31 -10.34
N SER A 170 -12.05 9.33 -9.51
CA SER A 170 -12.96 10.48 -9.35
C SER A 170 -12.21 11.69 -8.77
N VAL A 171 -11.38 11.49 -7.74
CA VAL A 171 -10.51 12.55 -7.18
C VAL A 171 -9.54 13.08 -8.23
N SER A 172 -8.97 12.19 -9.05
CA SER A 172 -8.07 12.58 -10.15
C SER A 172 -8.77 13.48 -11.16
N ALA A 173 -9.95 13.06 -11.66
CA ALA A 173 -10.74 13.87 -12.58
C ALA A 173 -11.18 15.20 -11.97
N LEU A 174 -11.62 15.18 -10.70
CA LEU A 174 -12.06 16.37 -9.98
C LEU A 174 -10.92 17.38 -9.81
N SER A 175 -9.73 16.95 -9.38
CA SER A 175 -8.53 17.80 -9.31
C SER A 175 -8.23 18.49 -10.64
N ARG A 176 -8.46 17.78 -11.76
CA ARG A 176 -8.30 18.37 -13.09
C ARG A 176 -9.29 19.48 -13.38
N GLU A 177 -10.51 19.31 -12.94
CA GLU A 177 -11.61 20.19 -13.28
C GLU A 177 -11.59 21.48 -12.45
N ILE A 178 -11.36 21.37 -11.15
CA ILE A 178 -11.24 22.53 -10.27
C ILE A 178 -9.87 23.21 -10.36
N ASN A 179 -8.95 22.63 -11.14
CA ASN A 179 -7.57 23.06 -11.31
C ASN A 179 -6.82 23.30 -9.98
N ARG A 180 -6.97 22.37 -9.02
CA ARG A 180 -6.33 22.42 -7.70
C ARG A 180 -5.72 21.08 -7.34
N LYS A 181 -4.65 21.12 -6.55
CA LYS A 181 -4.06 19.95 -5.92
C LYS A 181 -5.01 19.37 -4.87
N ILE A 182 -5.18 18.05 -4.83
CA ILE A 182 -5.95 17.35 -3.79
C ILE A 182 -5.03 16.38 -3.05
N CYS A 183 -4.93 16.55 -1.75
CA CYS A 183 -4.20 15.68 -0.83
C CYS A 183 -5.19 14.73 -0.14
N VAL A 184 -4.99 13.43 -0.32
CA VAL A 184 -5.81 12.37 0.29
C VAL A 184 -5.07 11.79 1.48
N TRP A 185 -5.67 11.91 2.66
CA TRP A 185 -5.14 11.47 3.93
C TRP A 185 -5.86 10.21 4.42
N SER A 186 -5.17 9.35 5.15
CA SER A 186 -5.77 8.20 5.82
C SER A 186 -6.48 8.61 7.12
N SER A 187 -7.30 7.72 7.68
CA SER A 187 -7.87 7.88 9.04
C SER A 187 -6.81 8.17 10.11
N GLY A 188 -5.59 7.64 9.95
CA GLY A 188 -4.45 7.89 10.83
C GLY A 188 -3.67 9.18 10.55
N MET A 189 -4.23 10.10 9.76
CA MET A 189 -3.61 11.39 9.39
C MET A 189 -2.27 11.27 8.66
N SER A 190 -2.05 10.16 7.94
CA SER A 190 -0.92 10.02 7.03
C SER A 190 -1.33 10.35 5.59
N LEU A 191 -0.52 11.15 4.90
CA LEU A 191 -0.73 11.48 3.49
C LEU A 191 -0.56 10.20 2.65
N ARG A 192 -1.60 9.81 1.93
CA ARG A 192 -1.61 8.60 1.09
C ARG A 192 -1.38 8.94 -0.38
N HIS A 193 -2.07 9.97 -0.88
CA HIS A 193 -1.96 10.38 -2.27
C HIS A 193 -1.92 11.90 -2.39
N GLU A 194 -1.05 12.37 -3.27
CA GLU A 194 -1.07 13.74 -3.77
C GLU A 194 -1.46 13.71 -5.25
N ILE A 195 -2.57 14.35 -5.58
CA ILE A 195 -3.16 14.33 -6.92
C ILE A 195 -3.15 15.73 -7.49
N GLY A 196 -2.58 15.88 -8.69
CA GLY A 196 -2.40 17.18 -9.34
C GLY A 196 -1.33 18.04 -8.67
N ALA A 197 -0.17 17.45 -8.33
CA ALA A 197 0.92 18.12 -7.63
C ALA A 197 1.40 19.42 -8.29
N SER A 198 1.34 19.47 -9.62
CA SER A 198 1.71 20.65 -10.44
C SER A 198 0.62 21.71 -10.54
N ARG A 199 -0.58 21.47 -9.98
CA ARG A 199 -1.70 22.42 -10.07
C ARG A 199 -1.51 23.59 -9.11
N PRO A 200 -1.86 24.81 -9.54
CA PRO A 200 -1.68 26.00 -8.72
C PRO A 200 -2.68 26.07 -7.56
N GLY A 201 -2.38 26.94 -6.60
CA GLY A 201 -3.25 27.24 -5.46
C GLY A 201 -3.04 26.32 -4.25
N GLU A 202 -3.72 26.64 -3.15
CA GLU A 202 -3.62 25.87 -1.91
C GLU A 202 -4.12 24.42 -2.09
N PRO A 203 -3.52 23.42 -1.44
CA PRO A 203 -4.04 22.06 -1.51
C PRO A 203 -5.42 21.96 -0.85
N LEU A 204 -6.31 21.20 -1.48
CA LEU A 204 -7.53 20.73 -0.84
C LEU A 204 -7.22 19.42 -0.11
N ASN A 205 -7.71 19.28 1.10
CA ASN A 205 -7.41 18.14 1.94
C ASN A 205 -8.67 17.34 2.21
N VAL A 206 -8.63 16.05 1.88
CA VAL A 206 -9.71 15.11 2.19
C VAL A 206 -9.15 13.93 2.93
N GLN A 207 -9.95 13.39 3.85
CA GLN A 207 -9.62 12.20 4.60
C GLN A 207 -10.52 11.06 4.18
N PHE A 208 -9.92 9.92 3.84
CA PHE A 208 -10.65 8.70 3.50
C PHE A 208 -10.63 7.72 4.67
N HIS A 209 -11.82 7.24 5.03
CA HIS A 209 -12.05 6.26 6.07
C HIS A 209 -12.63 5.00 5.46
N SER A 210 -11.85 3.93 5.49
CA SER A 210 -12.38 2.60 5.20
C SER A 210 -13.32 2.19 6.32
N GLN A 211 -14.58 1.90 6.01
CA GLN A 211 -15.52 1.37 6.99
C GLN A 211 -15.40 -0.16 7.07
N PRO A 212 -15.58 -0.76 8.27
CA PRO A 212 -15.34 -2.19 8.45
C PRO A 212 -16.41 -3.10 7.79
N GLU A 213 -17.62 -2.61 7.52
CA GLU A 213 -18.80 -3.47 7.31
C GLU A 213 -19.38 -3.45 5.87
N ASP A 214 -18.59 -3.79 4.84
CA ASP A 214 -19.04 -3.82 3.42
C ASP A 214 -19.67 -2.51 2.88
N ILE A 215 -19.62 -1.43 3.67
CA ILE A 215 -20.07 -0.10 3.30
C ILE A 215 -18.94 0.59 2.55
N VAL A 216 -19.30 1.12 1.38
CA VAL A 216 -18.56 2.14 0.64
C VAL A 216 -17.79 3.05 1.61
N GLY A 217 -16.46 3.16 1.46
CA GLY A 217 -15.65 4.00 2.34
C GLY A 217 -16.11 5.46 2.37
N HIS A 218 -15.85 6.14 3.48
CA HIS A 218 -16.34 7.49 3.75
C HIS A 218 -15.27 8.55 3.49
N TRP A 219 -15.65 9.66 2.85
CA TRP A 219 -14.79 10.81 2.62
C TRP A 219 -15.21 11.95 3.55
N SER A 220 -14.24 12.60 4.19
CA SER A 220 -14.49 13.69 5.13
C SER A 220 -13.43 14.79 5.01
N LEU A 221 -13.60 15.89 5.75
CA LEU A 221 -12.54 16.85 6.00
C LEU A 221 -11.49 16.25 6.95
N LEU A 222 -10.32 16.89 7.04
CA LEU A 222 -9.29 16.47 7.99
C LEU A 222 -9.81 16.43 9.43
N GLY A 223 -9.42 15.39 10.18
CA GLY A 223 -9.82 15.20 11.57
C GLY A 223 -11.18 14.51 11.73
N ASN A 224 -11.62 13.75 10.72
CA ASN A 224 -12.90 13.05 10.69
C ASN A 224 -14.09 13.99 10.88
N LEU A 225 -14.03 15.15 10.23
CA LEU A 225 -15.07 16.18 10.31
C LEU A 225 -15.94 16.11 9.06
N ASP A 226 -17.23 15.91 9.26
CA ASP A 226 -18.20 16.02 8.18
C ASP A 226 -18.51 17.50 7.92
N PRO A 227 -18.59 17.92 6.64
CA PRO A 227 -18.94 19.28 6.28
C PRO A 227 -20.37 19.60 6.77
N GLN A 228 -20.53 20.69 7.51
CA GLN A 228 -21.84 21.11 7.99
C GLN A 228 -22.70 21.63 6.82
N GLU A 229 -24.00 21.37 6.87
CA GLU A 229 -25.02 21.91 5.95
C GLU A 229 -24.98 21.45 4.48
N ALA A 230 -24.17 20.45 4.13
CA ALA A 230 -24.18 19.91 2.76
C ALA A 230 -25.46 19.08 2.51
N SER A 231 -26.27 19.49 1.52
CA SER A 231 -27.43 18.74 1.06
C SER A 231 -27.00 17.33 0.62
N SER A 232 -27.41 16.31 1.36
CA SER A 232 -26.89 14.94 1.25
C SER A 232 -27.53 14.18 0.08
N GLY A 233 -26.97 14.28 -1.12
CA GLY A 233 -27.16 13.24 -2.12
C GLY A 233 -26.49 11.94 -1.67
N LEU A 234 -26.99 10.80 -2.15
CA LEU A 234 -26.41 9.49 -1.84
C LEU A 234 -24.94 9.44 -2.32
N ASN A 235 -24.05 8.98 -1.44
CA ASN A 235 -22.61 8.85 -1.70
C ASN A 235 -21.89 10.16 -2.11
N ASP A 236 -22.39 11.33 -1.72
CA ASP A 236 -21.77 12.63 -2.03
C ASP A 236 -20.64 13.04 -1.08
N CYS A 237 -20.21 12.19 -0.16
CA CYS A 237 -19.25 12.53 0.89
C CYS A 237 -17.94 13.17 0.36
N LEU A 238 -17.38 12.68 -0.77
CA LEU A 238 -16.21 13.32 -1.40
C LEU A 238 -16.53 14.74 -1.88
N PHE A 239 -17.63 14.89 -2.62
CA PHE A 239 -18.03 16.15 -3.21
C PHE A 239 -18.41 17.17 -2.15
N ASN A 240 -19.04 16.74 -1.05
CA ASN A 240 -19.33 17.56 0.12
C ASN A 240 -18.05 18.06 0.80
N ALA A 241 -17.05 17.18 0.99
CA ALA A 241 -15.78 17.57 1.60
C ALA A 241 -15.00 18.59 0.75
N ILE A 242 -15.06 18.47 -0.58
CA ILE A 242 -14.44 19.42 -1.51
C ILE A 242 -15.26 20.72 -1.60
N ALA A 243 -16.59 20.63 -1.64
CA ALA A 243 -17.51 21.78 -1.64
C ALA A 243 -17.25 22.70 -0.44
N ALA A 244 -17.12 22.13 0.76
CA ALA A 244 -16.86 22.88 1.98
C ALA A 244 -15.53 23.67 1.95
N GLN A 245 -14.57 23.26 1.13
CA GLN A 245 -13.27 23.95 0.99
C GLN A 245 -13.21 24.91 -0.20
N THR A 246 -14.13 24.79 -1.16
CA THR A 246 -14.11 25.54 -2.42
C THR A 246 -15.27 26.52 -2.56
N GLY A 247 -16.35 26.34 -1.79
CA GLY A 247 -17.60 27.09 -1.94
C GLY A 247 -18.46 26.64 -3.13
N LEU A 248 -18.01 25.63 -3.89
CA LEU A 248 -18.77 25.05 -5.01
C LEU A 248 -19.85 24.10 -4.49
N ARG A 249 -20.89 23.86 -5.30
CA ARG A 249 -21.97 22.94 -4.92
C ARG A 249 -21.56 21.47 -5.14
N PRO A 250 -21.89 20.54 -4.22
CA PRO A 250 -21.55 19.12 -4.39
C PRO A 250 -22.06 18.50 -5.70
N THR A 251 -23.31 18.82 -6.08
CA THR A 251 -23.92 18.32 -7.32
C THR A 251 -23.17 18.80 -8.57
N GLU A 252 -22.77 20.07 -8.58
CA GLU A 252 -21.98 20.65 -9.67
C GLU A 252 -20.61 19.98 -9.78
N LEU A 253 -19.93 19.77 -8.64
CA LEU A 253 -18.65 19.04 -8.60
C LEU A 253 -18.78 17.61 -9.14
N ARG A 254 -19.87 16.90 -8.79
CA ARG A 254 -20.14 15.55 -9.33
C ARG A 254 -20.38 15.59 -10.83
N GLU A 255 -21.24 16.48 -11.31
CA GLU A 255 -21.59 16.61 -12.74
C GLU A 255 -20.36 16.88 -13.59
N VAL A 256 -19.53 17.85 -13.20
CA VAL A 256 -18.31 18.18 -13.96
C VAL A 256 -17.28 17.06 -13.89
N THR A 257 -17.19 16.34 -12.76
CA THR A 257 -16.32 15.16 -12.63
C THR A 257 -16.77 14.04 -13.58
N VAL A 258 -18.07 13.73 -13.61
CA VAL A 258 -18.63 12.72 -14.53
C VAL A 258 -18.40 13.12 -15.98
N ALA A 259 -18.68 14.38 -16.35
CA ALA A 259 -18.43 14.89 -17.71
C ALA A 259 -16.95 14.77 -18.10
N ARG A 260 -16.04 15.09 -17.16
CA ARG A 260 -14.59 14.98 -17.36
C ARG A 260 -14.15 13.53 -17.55
N MET A 261 -14.68 12.61 -16.75
CA MET A 261 -14.38 11.19 -16.88
C MET A 261 -14.93 10.60 -18.19
N LYS A 262 -16.14 10.98 -18.62
CA LYS A 262 -16.73 10.56 -19.91
C LYS A 262 -15.88 10.99 -21.10
N THR A 263 -15.50 12.27 -21.13
CA THR A 263 -14.66 12.82 -22.22
C THR A 263 -13.26 12.22 -22.25
N ASN A 264 -12.77 11.71 -21.11
CA ASN A 264 -11.42 11.17 -20.95
C ASN A 264 -11.41 9.68 -20.57
N ILE A 265 -12.38 8.90 -21.05
CA ILE A 265 -12.60 7.52 -20.59
C ILE A 265 -11.36 6.62 -20.74
N ARG A 266 -10.52 6.84 -21.76
CA ARG A 266 -9.25 6.13 -21.95
C ARG A 266 -8.22 6.47 -20.87
N SER A 267 -8.18 7.73 -20.40
CA SER A 267 -7.33 8.15 -19.28
C SER A 267 -7.82 7.52 -17.98
N VAL A 268 -9.13 7.43 -17.78
CA VAL A 268 -9.72 6.74 -16.62
C VAL A 268 -9.34 5.26 -16.65
N ALA A 269 -9.50 4.59 -17.80
CA ALA A 269 -9.13 3.20 -17.97
C ALA A 269 -7.64 2.93 -17.70
N ARG A 270 -6.73 3.77 -18.22
CA ARG A 270 -5.30 3.70 -17.89
C ARG A 270 -5.06 3.86 -16.40
N ARG A 271 -5.71 4.83 -15.76
CA ARG A 271 -5.57 5.05 -14.32
C ARG A 271 -6.06 3.87 -13.49
N ILE A 272 -7.17 3.23 -13.88
CA ILE A 272 -7.65 1.99 -13.23
C ILE A 272 -6.59 0.89 -13.37
N GLN A 273 -5.99 0.73 -14.55
CA GLN A 273 -4.91 -0.24 -14.75
C GLN A 273 -3.68 0.09 -13.90
N ASP A 274 -3.30 1.37 -13.82
CA ASP A 274 -2.17 1.81 -13.00
C ASP A 274 -2.44 1.57 -11.52
N LEU A 275 -3.65 1.89 -11.02
CA LEU A 275 -4.05 1.61 -9.64
C LEU A 275 -4.04 0.10 -9.35
N ALA A 276 -4.61 -0.71 -10.25
CA ALA A 276 -4.58 -2.16 -10.13
C ALA A 276 -3.14 -2.73 -10.18
N ARG A 277 -2.26 -2.11 -10.98
CA ARG A 277 -0.85 -2.46 -11.07
C ARG A 277 -0.10 -2.03 -9.80
N GLN A 278 -0.33 -0.83 -9.29
CA GLN A 278 0.26 -0.32 -8.05
C GLN A 278 -0.16 -1.17 -6.84
N GLU A 279 -1.42 -1.59 -6.77
CA GLU A 279 -1.89 -2.59 -5.80
C GLU A 279 -1.09 -3.91 -5.91
N SER A 280 -0.72 -4.31 -7.14
CA SER A 280 0.03 -5.55 -7.39
C SER A 280 1.55 -5.44 -7.23
N CYS A 281 2.14 -4.27 -7.47
CA CYS A 281 3.59 -4.06 -7.58
C CYS A 281 4.20 -3.37 -6.36
N ASP A 282 3.53 -2.34 -5.82
CA ASP A 282 4.19 -1.42 -4.86
C ASP A 282 3.99 -1.82 -3.40
N ARG A 283 3.26 -2.90 -3.11
CA ARG A 283 2.80 -3.20 -1.74
C ARG A 283 2.16 -1.98 -1.05
N ILE A 284 1.65 -1.00 -1.82
CA ILE A 284 0.61 -0.07 -1.37
C ILE A 284 -0.67 -0.90 -1.33
N VAL A 285 -0.66 -1.89 -0.45
CA VAL A 285 -1.88 -2.46 0.06
C VAL A 285 -2.41 -1.32 0.90
N LEU A 286 -3.55 -0.74 0.50
CA LEU A 286 -4.53 -0.30 1.47
C LEU A 286 -4.74 -1.53 2.39
N MET A 287 -3.88 -1.74 3.39
CA MET A 287 -3.98 -2.82 4.38
C MET A 287 -5.12 -2.47 5.33
N VAL A 288 -6.27 -2.19 4.76
CA VAL A 288 -7.54 -2.18 5.45
C VAL A 288 -7.82 -3.66 5.69
N GLY A 289 -7.36 -4.22 6.80
CA GLY A 289 -7.61 -5.64 7.02
C GLY A 289 -7.19 -6.16 8.38
N GLY A 290 -8.08 -6.90 9.03
CA GLY A 290 -7.81 -8.22 9.57
C GLY A 290 -7.31 -8.36 11.00
N ALA A 291 -7.11 -7.25 11.72
CA ALA A 291 -6.84 -7.30 13.14
C ALA A 291 -8.02 -6.74 13.92
N ARG A 292 -9.06 -7.54 14.16
CA ARG A 292 -10.22 -7.13 14.96
C ARG A 292 -10.56 -8.18 16.03
N TYR A 293 -11.26 -7.76 17.07
CA TYR A 293 -11.87 -8.67 18.05
C TYR A 293 -13.31 -8.23 18.32
N HIS A 294 -14.25 -9.14 18.09
CA HIS A 294 -15.70 -8.93 18.29
C HIS A 294 -16.32 -9.77 19.38
N GLY A 295 -15.49 -10.53 20.09
CA GLY A 295 -15.98 -11.39 21.15
C GLY A 295 -16.53 -10.58 22.31
N SER A 296 -17.51 -11.16 22.98
CA SER A 296 -18.05 -10.64 24.24
C SER A 296 -17.88 -11.63 25.40
N THR A 297 -17.42 -12.84 25.09
CA THR A 297 -17.31 -13.95 26.05
C THR A 297 -15.91 -14.57 26.04
N ALA A 298 -15.55 -15.24 27.13
CA ALA A 298 -14.34 -16.07 27.21
C ALA A 298 -14.23 -17.06 26.02
N LYS A 299 -15.35 -17.67 25.63
CA LYS A 299 -15.41 -18.60 24.50
C LYS A 299 -15.05 -17.94 23.17
N ASP A 300 -15.33 -16.65 22.99
CA ASP A 300 -14.98 -15.92 21.77
C ASP A 300 -13.48 -15.66 21.70
N ALA A 301 -12.88 -15.21 22.81
CA ALA A 301 -11.43 -15.11 22.92
C ALA A 301 -10.75 -16.46 22.71
N GLY A 302 -11.28 -17.53 23.30
CA GLY A 302 -10.76 -18.89 23.11
C GLY A 302 -10.72 -19.31 21.64
N ARG A 303 -11.76 -18.99 20.84
CA ARG A 303 -11.73 -19.23 19.39
C ARG A 303 -10.63 -18.46 18.68
N VAL A 304 -10.39 -17.20 19.03
CA VAL A 304 -9.31 -16.39 18.44
C VAL A 304 -7.95 -16.97 18.78
N LEU A 305 -7.73 -17.34 20.05
CA LEU A 305 -6.48 -17.95 20.51
C LEU A 305 -6.24 -19.31 19.85
N ASP A 306 -7.27 -20.15 19.72
CA ASP A 306 -7.18 -21.47 19.05
C ASP A 306 -6.91 -21.33 17.55
N LYS A 307 -7.61 -20.42 16.86
CA LYS A 307 -7.33 -20.09 15.46
C LYS A 307 -5.90 -19.58 15.29
N SER A 308 -5.40 -18.77 16.21
CA SER A 308 -4.03 -18.25 16.17
C SER A 308 -3.00 -19.36 16.42
N GLN A 309 -3.28 -20.27 17.35
CA GLN A 309 -2.47 -21.45 17.64
C GLN A 309 -2.35 -22.38 16.42
N GLN A 310 -3.43 -22.57 15.67
CA GLN A 310 -3.48 -23.45 14.50
C GLN A 310 -3.05 -22.74 13.21
N GLY A 311 -3.17 -21.40 13.18
CA GLY A 311 -2.89 -20.55 12.03
C GLY A 311 -1.44 -20.07 11.96
N ARG A 312 -1.19 -19.16 11.03
CA ARG A 312 0.10 -18.50 10.81
C ARG A 312 -0.09 -16.99 10.76
N GLY A 313 0.85 -16.26 11.33
CA GLY A 313 0.86 -14.79 11.32
C GLY A 313 1.50 -14.23 10.05
N HIS A 314 1.03 -13.08 9.59
CA HIS A 314 1.71 -12.26 8.57
C HIS A 314 2.67 -11.28 9.25
N PRO A 315 3.83 -10.95 8.66
CA PRO A 315 4.41 -11.49 7.42
C PRO A 315 5.29 -12.72 7.64
N SER A 316 5.56 -13.11 8.89
CA SER A 316 6.57 -14.14 9.20
C SER A 316 6.15 -15.55 8.80
N HIS A 317 4.86 -15.79 8.56
CA HIS A 317 4.26 -17.12 8.41
C HIS A 317 4.52 -18.05 9.61
N ALA A 318 4.92 -17.48 10.76
CA ALA A 318 5.16 -18.24 11.97
C ALA A 318 3.83 -18.65 12.61
N HIS A 319 3.79 -19.87 13.17
CA HIS A 319 2.65 -20.31 13.96
C HIS A 319 2.54 -19.49 15.25
N GLY A 320 1.30 -19.29 15.71
CA GLY A 320 1.04 -18.73 17.02
C GLY A 320 1.32 -19.78 18.09
N HIS A 321 1.62 -19.32 19.29
CA HIS A 321 1.74 -20.17 20.46
C HIS A 321 1.07 -19.56 21.70
N PRO A 322 -0.14 -18.95 21.60
CA PRO A 322 -0.82 -18.45 22.79
C PRO A 322 -1.12 -19.59 23.78
N ARG A 323 -1.47 -20.81 23.32
CA ARG A 323 -1.76 -21.94 24.22
C ARG A 323 -0.55 -22.49 24.94
N GLY A 324 0.65 -22.18 24.47
CA GLY A 324 1.91 -22.45 25.19
C GLY A 324 2.02 -21.67 26.50
N HIS A 325 1.08 -20.78 26.79
CA HIS A 325 1.01 -19.98 28.01
C HIS A 325 -0.26 -20.27 28.84
N ALA A 326 -0.87 -21.44 28.66
CA ALA A 326 -1.93 -21.95 29.52
C ALA A 326 -1.63 -23.40 29.92
N SER A 327 -1.82 -23.75 31.18
CA SER A 327 -1.69 -25.13 31.64
C SER A 327 -2.77 -26.01 31.00
N ASN A 328 -2.33 -27.10 30.38
CA ASN A 328 -3.19 -28.16 29.88
C ASN A 328 -2.41 -29.47 29.83
N PRO A 329 -2.39 -30.23 30.93
CA PRO A 329 -1.61 -31.47 31.03
C PRO A 329 -2.02 -32.56 30.02
N SER A 330 -3.20 -32.44 29.42
CA SER A 330 -3.69 -33.38 28.41
C SER A 330 -3.24 -33.05 26.98
N ALA A 331 -2.66 -31.87 26.76
CA ALA A 331 -2.21 -31.44 25.45
C ALA A 331 -0.93 -32.17 25.03
N THR A 332 -0.83 -32.56 23.77
CA THR A 332 0.30 -33.34 23.23
C THR A 332 1.23 -32.53 22.33
N GLY A 333 0.80 -31.35 21.87
CA GLY A 333 1.60 -30.50 20.99
C GLY A 333 2.70 -29.73 21.74
N PRO A 334 3.87 -29.46 21.10
CA PRO A 334 5.02 -28.83 21.75
C PRO A 334 4.75 -27.40 22.24
N THR A 335 3.76 -26.72 21.66
CA THR A 335 3.33 -25.38 22.06
C THR A 335 1.87 -25.34 22.49
N ALA A 336 1.27 -26.51 22.77
CA ALA A 336 -0.17 -26.63 23.04
C ALA A 336 -0.52 -26.45 24.54
N SER A 337 0.49 -26.42 25.41
CA SER A 337 0.34 -26.16 26.84
C SER A 337 1.62 -25.55 27.42
N ALA A 338 1.50 -24.95 28.61
CA ALA A 338 2.64 -24.42 29.36
C ALA A 338 3.64 -25.50 29.78
N GLU A 339 3.14 -26.69 30.12
CA GLU A 339 3.97 -27.85 30.43
C GLU A 339 4.89 -28.15 29.24
N ASN A 340 4.32 -28.39 28.06
CA ASN A 340 5.09 -28.76 26.88
C ASN A 340 5.98 -27.61 26.38
N TYR A 341 5.45 -26.38 26.41
CA TYR A 341 6.13 -25.21 25.85
C TYR A 341 7.32 -24.72 26.70
N SER A 342 7.36 -25.13 27.97
CA SER A 342 8.45 -24.79 28.89
C SER A 342 9.66 -25.74 28.80
N HIS A 343 9.61 -26.78 27.98
CA HIS A 343 10.78 -27.60 27.69
C HIS A 343 11.87 -26.76 27.02
N GLY A 344 13.02 -26.63 27.68
CA GLY A 344 14.18 -25.87 27.19
C GLY A 344 14.17 -24.37 27.48
N SER A 345 13.09 -23.81 28.04
CA SER A 345 13.10 -22.42 28.55
C SER A 345 11.98 -22.16 29.52
N TRP A 346 12.26 -21.36 30.55
CA TRP A 346 11.27 -20.92 31.51
C TRP A 346 10.14 -20.11 30.84
N LYS A 347 8.90 -20.32 31.31
CA LYS A 347 7.68 -19.63 30.85
C LYS A 347 6.84 -19.14 32.03
N THR A 348 6.00 -18.16 31.78
CA THR A 348 4.84 -17.83 32.62
C THR A 348 3.56 -18.24 31.91
N ALA A 349 2.58 -18.70 32.66
CA ALA A 349 1.33 -19.18 32.11
C ALA A 349 0.14 -19.01 33.08
N PHE A 350 -1.05 -19.01 32.50
CA PHE A 350 -2.31 -19.17 33.20
C PHE A 350 -2.45 -20.59 33.75
N LEU A 351 -3.17 -20.75 34.87
CA LEU A 351 -3.38 -22.06 35.52
C LEU A 351 -4.32 -22.98 34.76
N SER A 352 -5.05 -22.47 33.76
CA SER A 352 -5.87 -23.26 32.84
C SER A 352 -6.11 -22.53 31.52
N VAL A 353 -6.59 -23.27 30.51
CA VAL A 353 -7.09 -22.71 29.24
C VAL A 353 -8.28 -21.78 29.48
N ASN A 354 -9.17 -22.12 30.41
CA ASN A 354 -10.34 -21.30 30.72
C ASN A 354 -9.96 -19.95 31.35
N ASP A 355 -8.93 -19.94 32.21
CA ASP A 355 -8.39 -18.70 32.76
C ASP A 355 -7.81 -17.81 31.65
N GLN A 356 -7.07 -18.41 30.70
CA GLN A 356 -6.55 -17.67 29.55
C GLN A 356 -7.68 -17.12 28.68
N ASP A 357 -8.74 -17.89 28.44
CA ASP A 357 -9.88 -17.47 27.62
C ASP A 357 -10.63 -16.29 28.25
N ASP A 358 -10.91 -16.38 29.56
CA ASP A 358 -11.59 -15.31 30.30
C ASP A 358 -10.75 -14.03 30.36
N VAL A 359 -9.47 -14.14 30.74
CA VAL A 359 -8.57 -12.99 30.78
C VAL A 359 -8.31 -12.44 29.37
N GLY A 360 -8.25 -13.31 28.36
CA GLY A 360 -8.12 -12.94 26.95
C GLY A 360 -9.28 -12.09 26.46
N ASN A 361 -10.53 -12.45 26.81
CA ASN A 361 -11.70 -11.66 26.45
C ASN A 361 -11.65 -10.25 27.07
N ARG A 362 -11.26 -10.16 28.34
CA ARG A 362 -11.11 -8.87 29.04
C ARG A 362 -10.00 -8.03 28.39
N ALA A 363 -8.83 -8.63 28.14
CA ALA A 363 -7.67 -7.93 27.58
C ALA A 363 -7.86 -7.49 26.12
N LEU A 364 -8.38 -8.35 25.26
CA LEU A 364 -8.62 -8.03 23.84
C LEU A 364 -9.65 -6.90 23.66
N SER A 365 -10.50 -6.67 24.65
CA SER A 365 -11.51 -5.60 24.66
C SER A 365 -10.99 -4.27 25.22
N THR A 366 -9.74 -4.20 25.66
CA THR A 366 -9.17 -2.97 26.23
C THR A 366 -8.79 -1.95 25.16
N GLU A 367 -8.87 -0.66 25.50
CA GLU A 367 -8.48 0.44 24.61
C GLU A 367 -7.03 0.35 24.08
N PRO A 368 -6.00 0.02 24.89
CA PRO A 368 -4.64 -0.17 24.37
C PRO A 368 -4.55 -1.26 23.30
N VAL A 369 -5.27 -2.37 23.48
CA VAL A 369 -5.27 -3.47 22.51
C VAL A 369 -6.04 -3.10 21.24
N ARG A 370 -7.19 -2.40 21.38
CA ARG A 370 -7.96 -1.89 20.24
C ARG A 370 -7.15 -0.90 19.38
N ARG A 371 -6.39 0.00 20.01
CA ARG A 371 -5.48 0.90 19.27
C ARG A 371 -4.36 0.14 18.56
N ALA A 372 -3.82 -0.92 19.16
CA ALA A 372 -2.81 -1.75 18.48
C ALA A 372 -3.37 -2.47 17.26
N MET A 373 -4.60 -2.98 17.35
CA MET A 373 -5.36 -3.51 16.22
C MET A 373 -5.56 -2.46 15.12
N GLU A 374 -5.93 -1.23 15.47
CA GLU A 374 -6.04 -0.10 14.52
C GLU A 374 -4.70 0.21 13.83
N VAL A 375 -3.58 0.17 14.55
CA VAL A 375 -2.24 0.35 13.96
C VAL A 375 -1.91 -0.78 12.97
N LEU A 376 -2.27 -2.03 13.29
CA LEU A 376 -2.14 -3.15 12.35
C LEU A 376 -2.97 -2.89 11.09
N ASN A 377 -4.22 -2.45 11.25
CA ASN A 377 -5.14 -2.11 10.16
C ASN A 377 -4.75 -0.81 9.41
N ALA A 378 -3.78 -0.05 9.90
CA ALA A 378 -3.25 1.15 9.22
C ALA A 378 -2.03 0.83 8.34
N GLY A 379 -1.52 -0.40 8.38
CA GLY A 379 -0.28 -0.78 7.71
C GLY A 379 0.74 -1.49 8.62
N GLY A 380 0.45 -1.64 9.91
CA GLY A 380 1.33 -2.31 10.86
C GLY A 380 1.42 -3.82 10.59
N THR A 381 2.59 -4.40 10.86
CA THR A 381 2.84 -5.84 10.65
C THR A 381 2.91 -6.64 11.96
N ARG A 382 3.16 -5.97 13.08
CA ARG A 382 3.25 -6.56 14.42
C ARG A 382 3.05 -5.48 15.46
N GLN A 383 2.33 -5.78 16.53
CA GLN A 383 2.20 -4.91 17.70
C GLN A 383 2.41 -5.72 18.98
N VAL A 384 3.07 -5.11 19.95
CA VAL A 384 3.25 -5.69 21.29
C VAL A 384 2.53 -4.77 22.26
N VAL A 385 1.58 -5.32 23.00
CA VAL A 385 0.77 -4.58 23.96
C VAL A 385 0.99 -5.16 25.34
N THR A 386 1.21 -4.29 26.32
CA THR A 386 1.20 -4.65 27.72
C THR A 386 -0.04 -4.03 28.34
N VAL A 387 -0.86 -4.83 29.02
CA VAL A 387 -2.07 -4.39 29.73
C VAL A 387 -1.84 -4.61 31.21
N ASN A 388 -1.94 -3.56 32.02
CA ASN A 388 -1.78 -3.70 33.46
C ASN A 388 -3.00 -4.42 34.06
N ALA A 389 -2.80 -5.26 35.08
CA ALA A 389 -3.88 -5.98 35.73
C ALA A 389 -4.96 -5.06 36.30
N SER A 390 -4.60 -3.85 36.74
CA SER A 390 -5.54 -2.85 37.26
C SER A 390 -6.45 -2.22 36.19
N GLU A 391 -6.11 -2.35 34.90
CA GLU A 391 -6.93 -1.87 33.78
C GLU A 391 -8.05 -2.87 33.42
N LEU A 392 -7.99 -4.09 33.95
CA LEU A 392 -8.98 -5.13 33.67
C LEU A 392 -10.11 -5.14 34.70
N PRO A 393 -11.36 -5.33 34.27
CA PRO A 393 -12.48 -5.43 35.20
C PRO A 393 -12.41 -6.73 36.01
N GLY A 394 -12.74 -6.63 37.30
CA GLY A 394 -12.84 -7.76 38.23
C GLY A 394 -11.50 -8.30 38.71
N SER A 395 -11.53 -9.32 39.56
CA SER A 395 -10.32 -10.04 39.97
C SER A 395 -9.80 -10.90 38.82
N LEU A 396 -8.48 -10.92 38.66
CA LEU A 396 -7.80 -11.84 37.74
C LEU A 396 -7.51 -13.17 38.44
N PRO A 397 -7.48 -14.28 37.69
CA PRO A 397 -6.92 -15.53 38.19
C PRO A 397 -5.42 -15.36 38.46
N GLN A 398 -4.84 -16.31 39.20
CA GLN A 398 -3.41 -16.36 39.41
C GLN A 398 -2.71 -17.02 38.21
N GLY A 399 -1.40 -16.85 38.12
CA GLY A 399 -0.55 -17.55 37.17
C GLY A 399 0.57 -18.32 37.87
N ALA A 400 1.36 -19.05 37.10
CA ALA A 400 2.54 -19.73 37.62
C ALA A 400 3.68 -19.72 36.60
N HIS A 401 4.89 -19.91 37.13
CA HIS A 401 6.05 -20.21 36.31
C HIS A 401 6.05 -21.68 35.91
N PHE A 402 6.53 -21.97 34.71
CA PHE A 402 6.74 -23.32 34.21
C PHE A 402 8.18 -23.46 33.73
N ASN A 403 8.84 -24.54 34.13
CA ASN A 403 10.19 -24.86 33.69
C ASN A 403 10.29 -26.37 33.47
N ASP A 404 10.64 -26.76 32.25
CA ASP A 404 10.81 -28.16 31.86
C ASP A 404 9.59 -29.05 32.22
N GLY A 405 8.39 -28.56 31.93
CA GLY A 405 7.13 -29.26 32.21
C GLY A 405 6.63 -29.11 33.65
N GLN A 406 7.43 -28.57 34.56
CA GLN A 406 7.08 -28.47 35.98
C GLN A 406 6.52 -27.10 36.33
N ARG A 407 5.40 -27.10 37.06
CA ARG A 407 4.78 -25.88 37.59
C ARG A 407 5.47 -25.43 38.88
N GLY A 408 5.88 -24.17 38.91
CA GLY A 408 6.43 -23.50 40.09
C GLY A 408 5.36 -22.89 41.00
N ALA A 409 5.76 -21.90 41.80
CA ALA A 409 4.87 -21.19 42.71
C ALA A 409 3.79 -20.40 41.96
N ILE A 410 2.58 -20.43 42.52
CA ILE A 410 1.44 -19.64 42.07
C ILE A 410 1.63 -18.20 42.56
N GLN A 411 1.42 -17.23 41.68
CA GLN A 411 1.61 -15.81 41.93
C GLN A 411 0.52 -14.97 41.25
N ASP A 412 0.33 -13.76 41.75
CA ASP A 412 -0.64 -12.83 41.17
C ASP A 412 -0.14 -12.26 39.84
N ILE A 413 -1.07 -12.04 38.92
CA ILE A 413 -0.78 -11.42 37.61
C ILE A 413 -0.67 -9.90 37.80
N LYS A 414 0.47 -9.32 37.40
CA LYS A 414 0.71 -7.86 37.41
C LYS A 414 0.40 -7.22 36.07
N ASP A 415 0.84 -7.86 35.00
CA ASP A 415 0.61 -7.39 33.64
C ASP A 415 0.30 -8.57 32.71
N LEU A 416 -0.26 -8.26 31.56
CA LEU A 416 -0.48 -9.17 30.45
C LEU A 416 0.28 -8.67 29.24
N VAL A 417 0.96 -9.58 28.54
CA VAL A 417 1.65 -9.24 27.29
C VAL A 417 1.00 -9.98 26.14
N LEU A 418 0.56 -9.22 25.14
CA LEU A 418 0.01 -9.71 23.88
C LEU A 418 0.93 -9.33 22.74
N VAL A 419 1.14 -10.25 21.80
CA VAL A 419 1.77 -9.95 20.52
C VAL A 419 0.79 -10.22 19.40
N LEU A 420 0.38 -9.15 18.73
CA LEU A 420 -0.68 -9.12 17.74
C LEU A 420 -0.12 -8.97 16.33
N GLN A 421 -0.71 -9.67 15.38
CA GLN A 421 -0.43 -9.58 13.94
C GLN A 421 -1.72 -9.81 13.14
N HIS A 422 -1.61 -9.80 11.82
CA HIS A 422 -2.64 -10.32 10.92
C HIS A 422 -2.51 -11.83 10.74
N HIS A 423 -3.61 -12.50 10.46
CA HIS A 423 -3.54 -13.86 9.91
C HIS A 423 -2.94 -13.84 8.50
N ALA A 424 -2.07 -14.80 8.20
CA ALA A 424 -1.48 -14.95 6.87
C ALA A 424 -2.57 -15.20 5.82
N GLY A 425 -2.61 -14.34 4.80
CA GLY A 425 -3.62 -14.39 3.73
C GLY A 425 -4.91 -13.62 4.04
N HIS A 426 -5.04 -13.05 5.23
CA HIS A 426 -6.21 -12.28 5.70
C HIS A 426 -5.86 -10.84 6.11
N GLN A 427 -4.64 -10.37 5.81
CA GLN A 427 -4.20 -9.00 6.12
C GLN A 427 -4.93 -7.88 5.36
N SER A 428 -5.84 -8.22 4.45
CA SER A 428 -6.68 -7.28 3.69
C SER A 428 -8.18 -7.56 3.89
N ASP A 429 -8.53 -8.37 4.89
CA ASP A 429 -9.91 -8.77 5.20
C ASP A 429 -10.36 -8.00 6.47
N PRO A 430 -11.14 -6.90 6.35
CA PRO A 430 -11.44 -6.01 7.48
C PRO A 430 -12.18 -6.69 8.64
N ASP A 431 -12.84 -7.81 8.38
CA ASP A 431 -13.65 -8.54 9.36
C ASP A 431 -12.93 -9.74 9.97
N TYR A 432 -11.68 -10.00 9.58
CA TYR A 432 -10.94 -11.13 10.12
C TYR A 432 -10.46 -10.86 11.56
N ASP A 433 -10.49 -11.92 12.38
CA ASP A 433 -10.01 -11.88 13.75
C ASP A 433 -8.50 -11.56 13.79
N VAL A 434 -8.06 -10.82 14.82
CA VAL A 434 -6.63 -10.58 15.07
C VAL A 434 -5.90 -11.90 15.29
N PHE A 435 -4.68 -11.99 14.75
CA PHE A 435 -3.78 -13.09 15.05
C PHE A 435 -3.02 -12.80 16.35
N VAL A 436 -3.24 -13.63 17.37
CA VAL A 436 -2.49 -13.57 18.63
C VAL A 436 -1.31 -14.52 18.56
N HIS A 437 -0.13 -13.97 18.24
CA HIS A 437 1.09 -14.76 18.14
C HIS A 437 1.49 -15.34 19.51
N THR A 438 1.39 -14.55 20.58
CA THR A 438 1.53 -15.03 21.95
C THR A 438 0.72 -14.16 22.92
N PHE A 439 0.33 -14.76 24.04
CA PHE A 439 -0.42 -14.11 25.11
C PHE A 439 -0.07 -14.75 26.47
N TYR A 440 0.62 -14.00 27.34
CA TYR A 440 1.12 -14.53 28.60
C TYR A 440 1.05 -13.53 29.76
N PRO A 441 0.92 -14.00 31.02
CA PRO A 441 0.95 -13.15 32.19
C PRO A 441 2.38 -12.83 32.64
N ARG A 442 2.61 -11.64 33.15
CA ARG A 442 3.76 -11.31 34.01
C ARG A 442 3.31 -11.41 35.45
N LEU A 443 4.05 -12.21 36.21
CA LEU A 443 3.79 -12.46 37.63
C LEU A 443 4.66 -11.51 38.46
N GLY A 444 4.27 -11.24 39.71
CA GLY A 444 5.06 -10.36 40.57
C GLY A 444 4.80 -10.57 42.05
#